data_AF-A0A925U3B6-F1
#
_entry.id   AF-A0A925U3B6-F1
#
_cell.length_a   1.000
_cell.length_b   1.000
_cell.length_c   1.000
_cell.angle_alpha   90.00
_cell.angle_beta   90.00
_cell.angle_gamma   90.00
#
_symmetry.space_group_name_H-M   'P 1'
#
loop_
_entity.id
_entity.type
_entity.pdbx_description
1 polymer ?
#
loop_
_entity_poly.entity_id
_entity_poly.type
_entity_poly.pdbx_seq_one_letter_code
_entity_poly.pdbx_strand_id
1 'polypeptide(L)'
;MSCADCHNVRYGQKLRGETISQGHSNGFPSYRLRDKTMNSLHDRFRRCNATVRAEPRESGSDEYVALELYLAWRGAGLPVETPAVRE
;
A
#
# COMPACT_ATOMS: atom_id res chain seq x y z
N MET A 1 -1.05 15.13 -3.83
CA MET A 1 -0.30 14.38 -2.80
C MET A 1 0.08 13.04 -3.40
N SER A 2 1.34 12.66 -3.28
CA SER A 2 1.92 11.44 -3.84
C SER A 2 2.09 10.35 -2.77
N CYS A 3 2.42 9.12 -3.20
CA CYS A 3 2.80 8.04 -2.28
C CYS A 3 4.02 8.43 -1.43
N ALA A 4 4.99 9.13 -2.02
CA ALA A 4 6.25 9.50 -1.38
C ALA A 4 6.07 10.55 -0.28
N ASP A 5 5.11 11.46 -0.43
CA ASP A 5 4.82 12.51 0.56
C ASP A 5 4.51 11.93 1.95
N CYS A 6 3.89 10.74 1.99
CA CYS A 6 3.62 10.00 3.21
C CYS A 6 4.70 8.93 3.48
N HIS A 7 4.92 8.04 2.51
CA HIS A 7 5.67 6.80 2.73
C HIS A 7 7.20 6.91 2.55
N ASN A 8 7.71 8.09 2.17
CA ASN A 8 9.15 8.37 2.11
C ASN A 8 9.52 9.52 3.05
N VAL A 9 8.75 10.61 3.01
CA VAL A 9 9.06 11.82 3.78
C VAL A 9 8.61 11.69 5.24
N ARG A 10 7.52 10.96 5.50
CA ARG A 10 6.85 10.94 6.82
C ARG A 10 6.72 9.54 7.42
N TYR A 11 7.47 8.56 6.92
CA TYR A 11 7.46 7.22 7.52
C TYR A 11 7.84 7.33 9.02
N GLY A 12 7.19 6.54 9.87
CA GLY A 12 7.35 6.60 11.32
C GLY A 12 6.54 7.70 12.01
N GLN A 13 6.05 8.72 11.30
CA GLN A 13 5.12 9.70 11.87
C GLN A 13 3.71 9.12 12.01
N LYS A 14 2.83 9.88 12.70
CA LYS A 14 1.42 9.52 12.88
C LYS A 14 0.53 10.26 11.87
N LEU A 15 -0.39 9.51 11.24
CA LEU A 15 -1.55 10.07 10.57
C LEU A 15 -2.79 9.68 11.37
N ARG A 16 -3.23 10.60 12.25
CA ARG A 16 -4.22 10.30 13.30
C ARG A 16 -3.73 9.14 14.17
N GLY A 17 -4.51 8.06 14.33
CA GLY A 17 -4.10 6.90 15.13
C GLY A 17 -3.01 6.02 14.50
N GLU A 18 -2.84 6.10 13.19
CA GLU A 18 -2.02 5.17 12.41
C GLU A 18 -0.55 5.62 12.33
N THR A 19 0.39 4.70 12.51
CA THR A 19 1.80 4.95 12.18
C THR A 19 2.01 4.76 10.68
N ILE A 20 2.58 5.76 10.02
CA ILE A 20 2.84 5.71 8.58
C ILE A 20 4.00 4.74 8.32
N SER A 21 3.75 3.64 7.59
CA SER A 21 4.79 2.71 7.15
C SER A 21 5.53 3.24 5.92
N GLN A 22 6.56 2.54 5.46
CA GLN A 22 7.21 2.81 4.18
C GLN A 22 6.40 2.34 2.95
N GLY A 23 5.23 1.71 3.15
CA GLY A 23 4.33 1.33 2.06
C GLY A 23 4.82 0.18 1.16
N HIS A 24 5.59 -0.76 1.71
CA HIS A 24 6.08 -1.94 0.98
C HIS A 24 4.98 -2.93 0.60
N SER A 25 5.19 -3.68 -0.49
CA SER A 25 4.24 -4.66 -1.02
C SER A 25 4.51 -6.12 -0.59
N ASN A 26 5.61 -6.42 0.11
CA ASN A 26 6.10 -7.78 0.40
C ASN A 26 5.16 -8.65 1.26
N GLY A 27 4.16 -8.05 1.90
CA GLY A 27 3.15 -8.76 2.71
C GLY A 27 1.78 -8.89 2.05
N PHE A 28 1.61 -8.45 0.80
CA PHE A 28 0.32 -8.53 0.10
C PHE A 28 0.12 -9.89 -0.59
N PRO A 29 -1.13 -10.38 -0.68
CA PRO A 29 -2.35 -9.86 -0.06
C PRO A 29 -2.29 -9.90 1.48
N SER A 30 -2.88 -8.88 2.12
CA SER A 30 -2.82 -8.72 3.58
C SER A 30 -4.20 -8.86 4.22
N TYR A 31 -4.27 -9.52 5.37
CA TYR A 31 -5.46 -9.50 6.23
C TYR A 31 -5.51 -8.19 7.01
N ARG A 32 -6.62 -7.45 6.90
CA ARG A 32 -6.80 -6.16 7.59
C ARG A 32 -7.77 -6.29 8.75
N LEU A 33 -7.30 -6.02 9.97
CA LEU A 33 -8.10 -6.12 11.19
C LEU A 33 -9.34 -5.23 11.15
N ARG A 34 -9.21 -4.00 10.60
CA ARG A 34 -10.33 -3.07 10.48
C ARG A 34 -11.43 -3.54 9.53
N ASP A 35 -11.05 -4.16 8.42
CA ASP A 35 -12.00 -4.58 7.38
C ASP A 35 -12.45 -6.05 7.56
N LYS A 36 -11.77 -6.81 8.43
CA LYS A 36 -11.98 -8.24 8.70
C LYS A 36 -11.93 -9.13 7.45
N THR A 37 -11.11 -8.75 6.48
CA THR A 37 -10.99 -9.45 5.19
C THR A 37 -9.59 -9.31 4.58
N MET A 38 -9.31 -10.16 3.60
CA MET A 38 -8.11 -10.09 2.76
C MET A 38 -8.24 -8.93 1.77
N ASN A 39 -7.16 -8.17 1.59
CA ASN A 39 -7.10 -7.08 0.61
C ASN A 39 -5.91 -7.29 -0.33
N SER A 40 -6.15 -7.06 -1.62
CA SER A 40 -5.08 -7.06 -2.62
C SER A 40 -4.25 -5.77 -2.57
N LEU A 41 -3.10 -5.78 -3.21
CA LEU A 41 -2.27 -4.57 -3.37
C LEU A 41 -3.01 -3.50 -4.20
N HIS A 42 -3.76 -3.90 -5.23
CA HIS A 42 -4.55 -2.98 -6.04
C HIS A 42 -5.73 -2.35 -5.27
N ASP A 43 -6.37 -3.10 -4.36
CA ASP A 43 -7.37 -2.52 -3.44
C ASP A 43 -6.73 -1.44 -2.56
N ARG A 44 -5.49 -1.68 -2.12
CA ARG A 44 -4.73 -0.68 -1.37
C ARG A 44 -4.46 0.57 -2.21
N PHE A 45 -4.01 0.43 -3.46
CA PHE A 45 -3.79 1.56 -4.38
C PHE A 45 -5.05 2.41 -4.55
N ARG A 46 -6.18 1.75 -4.83
CA ARG A 46 -7.47 2.43 -4.97
C ARG A 46 -7.84 3.23 -3.72
N ARG A 47 -7.69 2.63 -2.53
CA ARG A 47 -7.98 3.30 -1.25
C ARG A 47 -7.03 4.46 -0.97
N CYS A 48 -5.76 4.32 -1.32
CA CYS A 48 -4.77 5.41 -1.23
C CYS A 48 -5.17 6.58 -2.13
N ASN A 49 -5.48 6.34 -3.41
CA ASN A 49 -5.95 7.36 -4.34
C ASN A 49 -7.22 8.06 -3.84
N ALA A 50 -8.22 7.28 -3.39
CA ALA A 50 -9.45 7.83 -2.84
C ALA A 50 -9.20 8.70 -1.58
N THR A 51 -8.26 8.32 -0.71
CA THR A 51 -7.93 9.09 0.51
C THR A 51 -7.35 10.47 0.18
N VAL A 52 -6.59 10.59 -0.91
CA VAL A 52 -6.07 11.87 -1.39
C VAL A 52 -6.98 12.56 -2.41
N ARG A 53 -8.22 12.07 -2.59
CA ARG A 53 -9.23 12.58 -3.52
C ARG A 53 -8.78 12.55 -4.99
N ALA A 54 -8.00 11.55 -5.36
CA ALA A 54 -7.65 11.23 -6.74
C ALA A 54 -8.58 10.13 -7.29
N GLU A 55 -8.87 10.18 -8.59
CA GLU A 55 -9.64 9.14 -9.27
C GLU A 55 -8.85 7.81 -9.27
N PRO A 56 -9.40 6.72 -8.70
CA PRO A 56 -8.74 5.43 -8.73
C PRO A 56 -8.67 4.85 -10.16
N ARG A 57 -7.60 4.11 -10.46
CA ARG A 57 -7.51 3.30 -11.68
C ARG A 57 -8.16 1.94 -11.49
N GLU A 58 -8.45 1.29 -12.61
CA GLU A 58 -8.97 -0.07 -12.64
C GLU A 58 -7.92 -1.05 -12.10
N SER A 59 -8.37 -2.09 -11.40
CA SER A 59 -7.46 -3.15 -10.96
C SER A 59 -6.92 -3.89 -12.19
N GLY A 60 -5.60 -4.04 -12.29
CA GLY A 60 -4.97 -4.67 -13.45
C GLY A 60 -4.73 -3.71 -14.62
N SER A 61 -5.05 -2.41 -14.47
CA SER A 61 -4.59 -1.38 -15.41
C SER A 61 -3.06 -1.34 -15.49
N ASP A 62 -2.55 -0.94 -16.65
CA ASP A 62 -1.11 -0.82 -16.89
C ASP A 62 -0.43 0.07 -15.84
N GLU A 63 -1.10 1.14 -15.38
CA GLU A 63 -0.57 2.02 -14.35
C GLU A 63 -0.43 1.34 -12.98
N TYR A 64 -1.39 0.51 -12.58
CA TYR A 64 -1.30 -0.21 -11.31
C TYR A 64 -0.33 -1.39 -11.37
N VAL A 65 -0.25 -2.09 -12.50
CA VAL A 65 0.76 -3.14 -12.72
C VAL A 65 2.17 -2.54 -12.68
N ALA A 66 2.39 -1.40 -13.34
CA ALA A 66 3.67 -0.69 -13.28
C ALA A 66 4.01 -0.23 -11.85
N LEU A 67 3.02 0.25 -11.09
CA LEU A 67 3.19 0.64 -9.70
C LEU A 67 3.50 -0.55 -8.78
N GLU A 68 2.83 -1.70 -9.00
CA GLU A 68 3.10 -2.95 -8.29
C GLU A 68 4.54 -3.40 -8.50
N LEU A 69 5.03 -3.40 -9.74
CA LEU A 69 6.41 -3.72 -10.07
C LEU A 69 7.39 -2.79 -9.35
N TYR A 70 7.14 -1.48 -9.37
CA TYR A 70 7.98 -0.50 -8.69
C TYR A 70 8.03 -0.73 -7.17
N LEU A 71 6.91 -1.06 -6.53
CA LEU A 71 6.89 -1.34 -5.09
C LEU A 71 7.54 -2.67 -4.74
N ALA A 72 7.41 -3.69 -5.59
CA ALA A 72 8.14 -4.95 -5.43
C ALA A 72 9.65 -4.72 -5.49
N TRP A 73 10.13 -3.91 -6.44
CA TRP A 73 11.53 -3.50 -6.51
C TRP A 73 11.96 -2.70 -5.27
N ARG A 74 11.14 -1.75 -4.80
CA ARG A 74 11.42 -0.96 -3.59
C ARG A 74 11.59 -1.84 -2.34
N GLY A 75 10.87 -2.95 -2.26
CA GLY A 75 10.96 -3.93 -1.17
C GLY A 75 12.04 -5.00 -1.37
N ALA A 76 12.90 -4.89 -2.39
CA ALA A 76 13.91 -5.90 -2.68
C ALA A 76 14.83 -6.15 -1.46
N GLY A 77 15.01 -7.44 -1.13
CA GLY A 77 15.77 -7.88 0.04
C GLY A 77 14.90 -8.14 1.29
N LEU A 78 13.65 -7.68 1.32
CA LEU A 78 12.70 -8.10 2.35
C LEU A 78 12.18 -9.52 2.06
N PRO A 79 11.94 -10.34 3.10
CA PRO A 79 11.29 -11.63 2.92
C PRO A 79 9.83 -11.46 2.46
N VAL A 80 9.31 -12.48 1.80
CA VAL A 80 7.87 -12.59 1.53
C VAL A 80 7.15 -12.85 2.85
N GLU A 81 6.17 -12.00 3.18
CA GLU A 81 5.42 -12.05 4.45
C GLU A 81 3.95 -12.45 4.26
N THR A 82 3.57 -12.86 3.06
CA THR A 82 2.17 -13.10 2.69
C THR A 82 1.61 -14.37 3.36
N PRO A 83 0.38 -14.33 3.94
CA PRO A 83 -0.46 -13.16 4.15
C PRO A 83 -0.06 -12.38 5.40
N ALA A 84 0.25 -11.09 5.25
CA ALA A 84 0.57 -10.26 6.39
C ALA A 84 -0.69 -9.83 7.16
N VAL A 85 -0.60 -9.72 8.48
CA VAL A 85 -1.63 -9.09 9.33
C VAL A 85 -1.29 -7.62 9.51
N ARG A 86 -2.26 -6.73 9.23
CA ARG A 86 -2.14 -5.27 9.33
C ARG A 86 -3.43 -4.66 9.90
N GLU A 87 -3.35 -3.42 10.36
CA GLU A 87 -4.50 -2.63 10.84
C GLU A 87 -5.54 -2.33 9.74
#